data_AF-A0A6J1S9G4-F1
#
_entry.id   AF-A0A6J1S9G4-F1
#
_cell.length_a   1.000
_cell.length_b   1.000
_cell.length_c   1.000
_cell.angle_alpha   90.00
_cell.angle_beta   90.00
_cell.angle_gamma   90.00
#
_symmetry.space_group_name_H-M   'P 1'
#
loop_
_entity.id
_entity.type
_entity.pdbx_description
1 polymer ?
#
loop_
_entity_poly.entity_id
_entity_poly.type
_entity_poly.pdbx_seq_one_letter_code
_entity_poly.pdbx_strand_id
1 'polypeptide(L)'
;MDREAAAVRVQAAARGMAVRRAEARRHAAVTVIQRLWRGHAARKEVKAILQGDIANLLLQIYRRAATRIQATWRGYWVRKRVFCYRLYVDWQGRCLHRGRTLMQEMLHQRELLQEEDRNKAESEAEKCSQLVLRKLHHLVSTKSTPGVFNSPRNPSVKAVEDGLRQLRFHSMPSSVSTNNGLADQVRALDWEATRSRKLSVQRALHLPETWKTRLRSLQSIST
;
A
#
# COMPACT_ATOMS: atom_id res chain seq x y z
N MET A 1 -16.66 -128.16 -25.44
CA MET A 1 -16.66 -126.81 -24.83
C MET A 1 -17.36 -125.85 -25.79
N ASP A 2 -17.88 -124.70 -25.31
CA ASP A 2 -18.06 -123.45 -26.10
C ASP A 2 -19.47 -122.86 -26.32
N ARG A 3 -20.54 -123.29 -25.65
CA ARG A 3 -21.81 -122.51 -25.63
C ARG A 3 -21.90 -121.58 -24.42
N GLU A 4 -21.56 -122.09 -23.25
CA GLU A 4 -21.61 -121.34 -21.99
C GLU A 4 -20.55 -120.22 -21.97
N ALA A 5 -19.32 -120.52 -22.41
CA ALA A 5 -18.25 -119.51 -22.52
C ALA A 5 -18.60 -118.37 -23.50
N ALA A 6 -19.26 -118.68 -24.63
CA ALA A 6 -19.74 -117.67 -25.57
C ALA A 6 -20.84 -116.80 -24.97
N ALA A 7 -21.81 -117.41 -24.26
CA ALA A 7 -22.86 -116.67 -23.56
C ALA A 7 -22.29 -115.73 -22.50
N VAL A 8 -21.31 -116.17 -21.71
CA VAL A 8 -20.64 -115.34 -20.70
C VAL A 8 -19.95 -114.12 -21.35
N ARG A 9 -19.29 -114.30 -22.50
CA ARG A 9 -18.64 -113.19 -23.24
C ARG A 9 -19.65 -112.16 -23.72
N VAL A 10 -20.77 -112.59 -24.28
CA VAL A 10 -21.84 -111.69 -24.74
C VAL A 10 -22.44 -110.93 -23.57
N GLN A 11 -22.73 -111.62 -22.45
CA GLN A 11 -23.28 -110.98 -21.26
C GLN A 11 -22.29 -109.98 -20.64
N ALA A 12 -20.99 -110.32 -20.56
CA ALA A 12 -19.96 -109.41 -20.07
C ALA A 12 -19.84 -108.15 -20.95
N ALA A 13 -19.87 -108.32 -22.28
CA ALA A 13 -19.86 -107.19 -23.22
C ALA A 13 -21.10 -106.29 -23.07
N ALA A 14 -22.29 -106.89 -22.91
CA ALA A 14 -23.53 -106.15 -22.69
C ALA A 14 -23.51 -105.37 -21.36
N ARG A 15 -23.08 -106.00 -20.26
CA ARG A 15 -22.92 -105.33 -18.95
C ARG A 15 -21.90 -104.19 -19.03
N GLY A 16 -20.75 -104.42 -19.68
CA GLY A 16 -19.74 -103.39 -19.90
C GLY A 16 -20.26 -102.21 -20.74
N MET A 17 -21.04 -102.47 -21.78
CA MET A 17 -21.68 -101.43 -22.59
C MET A 17 -22.68 -100.60 -21.77
N ALA A 18 -23.51 -101.27 -20.95
CA ALA A 18 -24.48 -100.59 -20.10
C ALA A 18 -23.79 -99.65 -19.09
N VAL A 19 -22.72 -100.10 -18.44
CA VAL A 19 -21.92 -99.30 -17.51
C VAL A 19 -21.28 -98.10 -18.23
N ARG A 20 -20.62 -98.30 -19.37
CA ARG A 20 -19.99 -97.20 -20.12
C ARG A 20 -21.02 -96.16 -20.58
N ARG A 21 -22.21 -96.58 -21.03
CA ARG A 21 -23.29 -95.65 -21.39
C ARG A 21 -23.80 -94.87 -20.18
N ALA A 22 -23.95 -95.53 -19.03
CA ALA A 22 -24.35 -94.86 -17.80
C ALA A 22 -23.31 -93.80 -17.38
N GLU A 23 -22.03 -94.14 -17.46
CA GLU A 23 -20.94 -93.23 -17.11
C GLU A 23 -20.83 -92.04 -18.06
N ALA A 24 -20.93 -92.28 -19.38
CA ALA A 24 -20.97 -91.22 -20.37
C ALA A 24 -22.12 -90.22 -20.12
N ARG A 25 -23.31 -90.72 -19.73
CA ARG A 25 -24.44 -89.85 -19.36
C ARG A 25 -24.15 -89.03 -18.12
N ARG A 26 -23.51 -89.61 -17.09
CA ARG A 26 -23.11 -88.87 -15.88
C ARG A 26 -22.08 -87.79 -16.21
N HIS A 27 -21.04 -88.12 -16.96
CA HIS A 27 -20.02 -87.16 -17.38
C HIS A 27 -20.61 -86.00 -18.21
N ALA A 28 -21.54 -86.30 -19.13
CA ALA A 28 -22.26 -85.29 -19.88
C ALA A 28 -23.06 -84.36 -18.95
N ALA A 29 -23.82 -84.91 -18.00
CA ALA A 29 -24.56 -84.13 -17.01
C ALA A 29 -23.64 -83.26 -16.14
N VAL A 30 -22.52 -83.81 -15.66
CA VAL A 30 -21.51 -83.05 -14.90
C VAL A 30 -20.94 -81.90 -15.73
N THR A 31 -20.63 -82.15 -17.00
CA THR A 31 -20.12 -81.11 -17.91
C THR A 31 -21.13 -79.98 -18.10
N VAL A 32 -22.43 -80.32 -18.22
CA VAL A 32 -23.51 -79.34 -18.31
C VAL A 32 -23.64 -78.51 -17.03
N ILE A 33 -23.57 -79.14 -15.85
CA ILE A 33 -23.62 -78.42 -14.57
C ILE A 33 -22.41 -77.48 -14.44
N GLN A 34 -21.21 -77.99 -14.71
CA GLN A 34 -19.98 -77.21 -14.57
C GLN A 34 -19.93 -76.03 -15.56
N ARG A 35 -20.32 -76.20 -16.83
CA ARG A 35 -20.34 -75.10 -17.79
C ARG A 35 -21.33 -74.00 -17.38
N LEU A 36 -22.51 -74.40 -16.87
CA LEU A 36 -23.53 -73.47 -16.42
C LEU A 36 -23.07 -72.70 -15.19
N TRP A 37 -22.43 -73.38 -14.25
CA TRP A 37 -21.85 -72.76 -13.05
C TRP A 37 -20.75 -71.76 -13.39
N ARG A 38 -19.77 -72.13 -14.23
CA ARG A 38 -18.70 -71.22 -14.68
C ARG A 38 -19.27 -69.97 -15.35
N GLY A 39 -20.30 -70.15 -16.20
CA GLY A 39 -21.01 -69.03 -16.82
C GLY A 39 -21.74 -68.14 -15.80
N HIS A 40 -22.40 -68.73 -14.80
CA HIS A 40 -23.06 -67.99 -13.74
C HIS A 40 -22.06 -67.17 -12.90
N ALA A 41 -20.94 -67.80 -12.49
CA ALA A 41 -19.89 -67.16 -11.71
C ALA A 41 -19.30 -65.95 -12.46
N ALA A 42 -18.92 -66.13 -13.73
CA ALA A 42 -18.40 -65.05 -14.56
C ALA A 42 -19.39 -63.88 -14.70
N ARG A 43 -20.68 -64.17 -14.94
CA ARG A 43 -21.72 -63.12 -15.03
C ARG A 43 -21.92 -62.38 -13.70
N LYS A 44 -21.82 -63.09 -12.57
CA LYS A 44 -21.92 -62.49 -11.24
C LYS A 44 -20.76 -61.52 -10.97
N GLU A 45 -19.55 -61.91 -11.35
CA GLU A 45 -18.34 -61.08 -11.22
C GLU A 45 -18.42 -59.83 -12.08
N VAL A 46 -18.73 -59.97 -13.37
CA VAL A 46 -18.90 -58.84 -14.30
C VAL A 46 -19.98 -57.87 -13.80
N LYS A 47 -21.10 -58.39 -13.27
CA LYS A 47 -22.15 -57.54 -12.69
C LYS A 47 -21.64 -56.71 -11.51
N ALA A 48 -20.82 -57.29 -10.63
CA ALA A 48 -20.25 -56.58 -9.48
C ALA A 48 -19.28 -55.48 -9.93
N ILE A 49 -18.41 -55.77 -10.91
CA ILE A 49 -17.49 -54.79 -11.50
C ILE A 49 -18.28 -53.63 -12.09
N LEU A 50 -19.26 -53.92 -12.95
CA LEU A 50 -20.09 -52.90 -13.61
C LEU A 50 -20.82 -52.01 -12.60
N GLN A 51 -21.34 -52.58 -11.51
CA GLN A 51 -21.98 -51.81 -10.45
C GLN A 51 -20.99 -50.85 -9.78
N GLY A 52 -19.76 -51.30 -9.52
CA GLY A 52 -18.69 -50.45 -9.00
C GLY A 52 -18.32 -49.32 -9.95
N ASP A 53 -18.16 -49.62 -11.24
CA ASP A 53 -17.81 -48.63 -12.27
C ASP A 53 -18.89 -47.57 -12.43
N ILE A 54 -20.17 -47.97 -12.45
CA ILE A 54 -21.30 -47.03 -12.51
C ILE A 54 -21.31 -46.14 -11.27
N ALA A 55 -21.13 -46.70 -10.07
CA ALA A 55 -21.09 -45.93 -8.83
C ALA A 55 -19.94 -44.90 -8.84
N ASN A 56 -18.76 -45.30 -9.30
CA ASN A 56 -17.59 -44.43 -9.43
C ASN A 56 -17.84 -43.30 -10.43
N LEU A 57 -18.42 -43.60 -11.60
CA LEU A 57 -18.75 -42.62 -12.61
C LEU A 57 -19.71 -41.56 -12.06
N LEU A 58 -20.80 -41.98 -11.41
CA LEU A 58 -21.77 -41.07 -10.80
C LEU A 58 -21.12 -40.20 -9.73
N LEU A 59 -20.30 -40.80 -8.85
CA LEU A 59 -19.58 -40.07 -7.83
C LEU A 59 -18.64 -39.00 -8.42
N GLN A 60 -17.94 -39.30 -9.51
CA GLN A 60 -17.09 -38.33 -10.20
C GLN A 60 -17.89 -37.17 -10.81
N ILE A 61 -19.05 -37.47 -11.41
CA ILE A 61 -19.96 -36.44 -11.95
C ILE A 61 -20.40 -35.50 -10.82
N TYR A 62 -20.86 -36.06 -9.70
CA TYR A 62 -21.30 -35.25 -8.55
C TYR A 62 -20.15 -34.46 -7.92
N ARG A 63 -18.95 -35.04 -7.79
CA ARG A 63 -17.76 -34.31 -7.30
C ARG A 63 -17.44 -33.12 -8.20
N ARG A 64 -17.44 -33.30 -9.53
CA ARG A 64 -17.18 -32.22 -10.49
C ARG A 64 -18.24 -31.11 -10.38
N ALA A 65 -19.51 -31.47 -10.27
CA ALA A 65 -20.59 -30.50 -10.06
C ALA A 65 -20.43 -29.74 -8.74
N ALA A 66 -20.15 -30.45 -7.64
CA ALA A 66 -19.95 -29.87 -6.32
C ALA A 66 -18.78 -28.87 -6.32
N THR A 67 -17.63 -29.22 -6.90
CA THR A 67 -16.48 -28.30 -7.01
C THR A 67 -16.85 -27.02 -7.74
N ARG A 68 -17.62 -27.09 -8.83
CA ARG A 68 -18.07 -25.90 -9.59
C ARG A 68 -19.01 -25.02 -8.77
N ILE A 69 -19.97 -25.62 -8.08
CA ILE A 69 -20.90 -24.90 -7.21
C ILE A 69 -20.13 -24.19 -6.09
N GLN A 70 -19.25 -24.93 -5.41
CA GLN A 70 -18.49 -24.40 -4.30
C GLN A 70 -17.49 -23.31 -4.73
N ALA A 71 -16.80 -23.46 -5.86
CA ALA A 71 -15.88 -22.43 -6.38
C ALA A 71 -16.64 -21.14 -6.72
N THR A 72 -17.79 -21.27 -7.39
CA THR A 72 -18.67 -20.14 -7.70
C THR A 72 -19.12 -19.42 -6.43
N TRP A 73 -19.58 -20.18 -5.42
CA TRP A 73 -20.01 -19.64 -4.14
C TRP A 73 -18.89 -18.91 -3.40
N ARG A 74 -17.70 -19.51 -3.28
CA ARG A 74 -16.54 -18.87 -2.64
C ARG A 74 -16.18 -17.56 -3.34
N GLY A 75 -16.17 -17.55 -4.67
CA GLY A 75 -15.93 -16.34 -5.45
C GLY A 75 -16.98 -15.25 -5.22
N TYR A 76 -18.27 -15.62 -5.19
CA TYR A 76 -19.35 -14.70 -4.86
C TYR A 76 -19.18 -14.10 -3.45
N TRP A 77 -18.95 -14.95 -2.45
CA TRP A 77 -18.88 -14.53 -1.05
C TRP A 77 -17.74 -13.54 -0.80
N VAL A 78 -16.54 -13.82 -1.36
CA VAL A 78 -15.39 -12.90 -1.27
C VAL A 78 -15.72 -11.54 -1.87
N ARG A 79 -16.28 -11.51 -3.09
CA ARG A 79 -16.63 -10.26 -3.78
C ARG A 79 -17.72 -9.45 -3.06
N LYS A 80 -18.60 -10.13 -2.32
CA LYS A 80 -19.72 -9.50 -1.61
C LYS A 80 -19.37 -9.06 -0.19
N ARG A 81 -18.55 -9.83 0.52
CA ARG A 81 -18.35 -9.69 1.98
C ARG A 81 -16.93 -9.32 2.40
N VAL A 82 -15.91 -9.65 1.61
CA VAL A 82 -14.51 -9.42 1.99
C VAL A 82 -13.93 -8.25 1.20
N PHE A 83 -13.98 -8.31 -0.13
CA PHE A 83 -13.28 -7.36 -0.98
C PHE A 83 -14.04 -7.08 -2.28
N CYS A 84 -14.42 -5.82 -2.47
CA CYS A 84 -14.98 -5.33 -3.73
C CYS A 84 -13.92 -4.49 -4.45
N TYR A 85 -13.36 -5.05 -5.54
CA TYR A 85 -12.32 -4.39 -6.34
C TYR A 85 -12.71 -2.98 -6.79
N ARG A 86 -13.98 -2.76 -7.15
CA ARG A 86 -14.45 -1.45 -7.59
C ARG A 86 -14.36 -0.40 -6.48
N LEU A 87 -14.76 -0.76 -5.27
CA LEU A 87 -14.63 0.12 -4.10
C LEU A 87 -13.17 0.40 -3.75
N TYR A 88 -12.30 -0.59 -3.95
CA TYR A 88 -10.85 -0.43 -3.71
C TYR A 88 -10.21 0.55 -4.70
N VAL A 89 -10.50 0.42 -6.00
CA VAL A 89 -10.00 1.35 -7.02
C VAL A 89 -10.52 2.77 -6.76
N ASP A 90 -11.80 2.92 -6.43
CA ASP A 90 -12.38 4.21 -6.08
C ASP A 90 -11.70 4.82 -4.85
N TRP A 91 -11.43 4.01 -3.82
CA TRP A 91 -10.71 4.46 -2.62
C TRP A 91 -9.28 4.90 -2.95
N GLN A 92 -8.55 4.12 -3.74
CA GLN A 92 -7.19 4.45 -4.16
C GLN A 92 -7.17 5.76 -4.96
N GLY A 93 -8.14 5.96 -5.86
CA GLY A 93 -8.32 7.22 -6.59
C GLY A 93 -8.56 8.41 -5.66
N ARG A 94 -9.43 8.27 -4.65
CA ARG A 94 -9.66 9.31 -3.64
C ARG A 94 -8.40 9.62 -2.82
N CYS A 95 -7.64 8.61 -2.42
CA CYS A 95 -6.38 8.79 -1.69
C CYS A 95 -5.35 9.56 -2.54
N LEU A 96 -5.19 9.19 -3.81
CA LEU A 96 -4.29 9.89 -4.74
C LEU A 96 -4.72 11.33 -4.99
N HIS A 97 -6.02 11.57 -5.22
CA HIS A 97 -6.55 12.92 -5.41
C HIS A 97 -6.28 13.79 -4.18
N ARG A 98 -6.62 13.32 -2.97
CA ARG A 98 -6.35 14.06 -1.72
C ARG A 98 -4.86 14.33 -1.52
N GLY A 99 -3.99 13.39 -1.83
CA GLY A 99 -2.54 13.59 -1.77
C GLY A 99 -2.06 14.69 -2.73
N ARG A 100 -2.61 14.73 -3.95
CA ARG A 100 -2.31 15.78 -4.93
C ARG A 100 -2.81 17.16 -4.47
N THR A 101 -4.06 17.24 -4.00
CA THR A 101 -4.64 18.49 -3.49
C THR A 101 -3.85 19.02 -2.30
N LEU A 102 -3.50 18.17 -1.34
CA LEU A 102 -2.68 18.55 -0.19
C LEU A 102 -1.30 19.07 -0.63
N MET A 103 -0.67 18.44 -1.63
CA MET A 103 0.61 18.92 -2.15
C MET A 103 0.48 20.32 -2.77
N GLN A 104 -0.59 20.56 -3.54
CA GLN A 104 -0.86 21.88 -4.11
C GLN A 104 -1.07 22.95 -3.04
N GLU A 105 -1.85 22.63 -2.00
CA GLU A 105 -2.06 23.52 -0.85
C GLU A 105 -0.74 23.84 -0.13
N MET A 106 0.10 22.83 0.11
CA MET A 106 1.42 23.02 0.76
C MET A 106 2.36 23.89 -0.07
N LEU A 107 2.38 23.72 -1.40
CA LEU A 107 3.19 24.55 -2.29
C LEU A 107 2.71 26.01 -2.28
N HIS A 108 1.40 26.22 -2.35
CA HIS A 108 0.82 27.56 -2.30
C HIS A 108 1.12 28.26 -0.95
N GLN A 109 0.97 27.56 0.17
CA GLN A 109 1.33 28.09 1.49
C GLN A 109 2.81 28.46 1.58
N ARG A 110 3.69 27.64 0.99
CA ARG A 110 5.12 27.92 0.94
C ARG A 110 5.43 29.19 0.13
N GLU A 111 4.77 29.40 -1.00
CA GLU A 111 4.94 30.61 -1.81
C GLU A 111 4.52 31.86 -1.04
N LEU A 112 3.37 31.82 -0.36
CA LEU A 112 2.89 32.93 0.47
C LEU A 112 3.89 33.28 1.59
N LEU A 113 4.41 32.28 2.30
CA LEU A 113 5.42 32.50 3.34
C LEU A 113 6.72 33.07 2.78
N GLN A 114 7.17 32.57 1.61
CA GLN A 114 8.37 33.11 0.95
C GLN A 114 8.19 34.57 0.54
N GLU A 115 6.99 34.93 0.06
CA GLU A 115 6.68 36.31 -0.32
C GLU A 115 6.58 37.22 0.90
N GLU A 116 5.99 36.75 2.00
CA GLU A 116 6.01 37.49 3.27
C GLU A 116 7.43 37.71 3.79
N ASP A 117 8.29 36.70 3.73
CA ASP A 117 9.67 36.82 4.18
C ASP A 117 10.48 37.77 3.27
N ARG A 118 10.22 37.76 1.95
CA ARG A 118 10.78 38.75 1.01
C ARG A 118 10.31 40.16 1.35
N ASN A 119 9.01 40.38 1.52
CA ASN A 119 8.44 41.68 1.85
C ASN A 119 8.98 42.20 3.20
N LYS A 120 9.15 41.32 4.19
CA LYS A 120 9.78 41.68 5.47
C LYS A 120 11.23 42.12 5.25
N ALA A 121 12.01 41.33 4.51
CA ALA A 121 13.41 41.64 4.20
C ALA A 121 13.56 42.95 3.41
N GLU A 122 12.67 43.22 2.44
CA GLU A 122 12.63 44.48 1.69
C GLU A 122 12.30 45.65 2.62
N SER A 123 11.28 45.52 3.48
CA SER A 123 10.91 46.56 4.45
C SER A 123 12.04 46.87 5.45
N GLU A 124 12.82 45.85 5.83
CA GLU A 124 14.00 46.00 6.69
C GLU A 124 15.16 46.66 5.94
N ALA A 125 15.40 46.27 4.69
CA ALA A 125 16.40 46.88 3.83
C ALA A 125 16.07 48.36 3.52
N GLU A 126 14.80 48.70 3.34
CA GLU A 126 14.33 50.07 3.19
C GLU A 126 14.60 50.90 4.45
N LYS A 127 14.27 50.36 5.64
CA LYS A 127 14.57 51.04 6.92
C LYS A 127 16.08 51.27 7.07
N CYS A 128 16.91 50.27 6.79
CA CYS A 128 18.37 50.40 6.79
C CYS A 128 18.86 51.45 5.78
N SER A 129 18.29 51.45 4.57
CA SER A 129 18.62 52.42 3.52
C SER A 129 18.26 53.85 3.95
N GLN A 130 17.09 54.05 4.55
CA GLN A 130 16.68 55.34 5.10
C GLN A 130 17.62 55.82 6.21
N LEU A 131 18.07 54.93 7.09
CA LEU A 131 19.05 55.26 8.14
C LEU A 131 20.39 55.71 7.55
N VAL A 132 20.89 55.02 6.52
CA VAL A 132 22.12 55.39 5.81
C VAL A 132 21.95 56.75 5.12
N LEU A 133 20.87 56.96 4.36
CA LEU A 133 20.60 58.23 3.68
C LEU A 133 20.50 59.39 4.68
N ARG A 134 19.86 59.19 5.84
CA ARG A 134 19.79 60.20 6.91
C ARG A 134 21.14 60.51 7.53
N LYS A 135 22.10 59.57 7.59
CA LYS A 135 23.49 59.86 7.99
C LYS A 135 24.24 60.66 6.92
N LEU A 136 24.00 60.35 5.64
CA LEU A 136 24.66 60.96 4.48
C LEU A 136 24.00 62.26 3.99
N HIS A 137 22.97 62.76 4.67
CA HIS A 137 22.13 63.88 4.19
C HIS A 137 22.88 65.17 3.84
N HIS A 138 24.00 65.45 4.49
CA HIS A 138 24.82 66.62 4.24
C HIS A 138 25.59 66.55 2.91
N LEU A 139 25.62 65.39 2.25
CA LEU A 139 26.30 65.18 0.96
C LEU A 139 25.42 65.48 -0.25
N VAL A 140 24.16 65.91 -0.02
CA VAL A 140 23.23 66.29 -1.09
C VAL A 140 23.69 67.59 -1.76
N SER A 141 23.43 67.73 -3.06
CA SER A 141 23.76 68.97 -3.79
C SER A 141 23.05 70.18 -3.20
N THR A 142 23.79 71.26 -3.03
CA THR A 142 23.23 72.58 -2.71
C THR A 142 23.09 73.42 -3.98
N LYS A 143 22.44 74.59 -3.88
CA LYS A 143 22.33 75.53 -5.01
C LYS A 143 23.68 76.02 -5.52
N SER A 144 24.71 75.99 -4.67
CA SER A 144 26.03 76.56 -4.96
C SER A 144 27.10 75.49 -5.19
N THR A 145 26.93 74.28 -4.66
CA THR A 145 27.90 73.17 -4.81
C THR A 145 27.18 71.85 -5.12
N PRO A 146 27.54 71.15 -6.21
CA PRO A 146 26.99 69.82 -6.49
C PRO A 146 27.51 68.79 -5.48
N GLY A 147 26.63 67.93 -5.00
CA GLY A 147 26.91 66.86 -4.05
C GLY A 147 27.67 65.72 -4.73
N VAL A 148 28.39 64.92 -3.92
CA VAL A 148 29.27 63.84 -4.42
C VAL A 148 28.49 62.81 -5.25
N PHE A 149 27.19 62.65 -4.98
CA PHE A 149 26.33 61.68 -5.67
C PHE A 149 25.65 62.24 -6.94
N ASN A 150 25.81 63.53 -7.25
CA ASN A 150 25.27 64.16 -8.46
C ASN A 150 26.22 63.97 -9.66
N SER A 151 26.37 62.72 -10.10
CA SER A 151 27.23 62.36 -11.25
C SER A 151 26.40 62.10 -12.51
N PRO A 152 26.60 62.87 -13.61
CA PRO A 152 25.88 62.65 -14.87
C PRO A 152 26.22 61.34 -15.56
N ARG A 153 27.37 60.73 -15.23
CA ARG A 153 27.90 59.55 -15.92
C ARG A 153 27.53 58.23 -15.24
N ASN A 154 26.98 58.27 -14.02
CA ASN A 154 26.64 57.05 -13.28
C ASN A 154 25.21 57.11 -12.70
N PRO A 155 24.22 56.51 -13.40
CA PRO A 155 22.82 56.54 -12.98
C PRO A 155 22.55 55.90 -11.61
N SER A 156 23.33 54.89 -11.21
CA SER A 156 23.12 54.22 -9.91
C SER A 156 23.48 55.11 -8.73
N VAL A 157 24.50 55.94 -8.89
CA VAL A 157 24.97 56.90 -7.88
C VAL A 157 23.99 58.08 -7.79
N LYS A 158 23.40 58.46 -8.94
CA LYS A 158 22.35 59.47 -9.01
C LYS A 158 21.09 59.05 -8.25
N ALA A 159 20.75 57.76 -8.20
CA ALA A 159 19.62 57.27 -7.41
C ALA A 159 19.79 57.55 -5.89
N VAL A 160 21.04 57.56 -5.39
CA VAL A 160 21.34 57.96 -4.00
C VAL A 160 21.06 59.45 -3.80
N GLU A 161 21.50 60.30 -4.73
CA GLU A 161 21.21 61.75 -4.72
C GLU A 161 19.69 62.03 -4.75
N ASP A 162 18.94 61.30 -5.57
CA ASP A 162 17.48 61.40 -5.65
C ASP A 162 16.81 60.99 -4.33
N GLY A 163 17.29 59.90 -3.70
CA GLY A 163 16.86 59.47 -2.37
C GLY A 163 17.18 60.50 -1.28
N LEU A 164 18.37 61.11 -1.30
CA LEU A 164 18.77 62.18 -0.39
C LEU A 164 17.88 63.43 -0.53
N ARG A 165 17.47 63.79 -1.75
CA ARG A 165 16.56 64.92 -2.03
C ARG A 165 15.13 64.68 -1.57
N GLN A 166 14.68 63.42 -1.56
CA GLN A 166 13.34 63.04 -1.11
C GLN A 166 13.20 63.03 0.42
N LEU A 167 14.31 63.01 1.16
CA LEU A 167 14.29 63.13 2.63
C LEU A 167 13.76 64.50 3.06
N ARG A 168 12.53 64.52 3.60
CA ARG A 168 11.97 65.69 4.26
C ARG A 168 12.52 65.83 5.68
N PHE A 169 13.54 66.66 5.85
CA PHE A 169 13.98 67.11 7.18
C PHE A 169 12.94 68.07 7.74
N HIS A 170 11.96 67.54 8.48
CA HIS A 170 11.17 68.39 9.37
C HIS A 170 12.16 69.01 10.37
N SER A 171 12.15 70.35 10.48
CA SER A 171 12.90 71.06 11.51
C SER A 171 12.57 70.44 12.87
N MET A 172 13.61 70.06 13.63
CA MET A 172 13.45 69.55 14.99
C MET A 172 12.57 70.53 15.80
N PRO A 173 11.46 70.10 16.40
CA PRO A 173 10.79 70.93 17.39
C PRO A 173 11.74 71.09 18.59
N SER A 174 11.94 72.34 19.01
CA SER A 174 12.93 72.80 20.00
C SER A 174 12.69 72.32 21.44
N SER A 175 11.98 71.21 21.66
CA SER A 175 11.76 70.66 23.01
C SER A 175 11.75 69.14 22.98
N VAL A 176 12.94 68.55 23.05
CA VAL A 176 13.07 67.14 23.46
C VAL A 176 13.07 67.12 24.98
N SER A 177 11.92 66.83 25.57
CA SER A 177 11.85 66.32 26.94
C SER A 177 12.42 64.90 26.92
N THR A 178 13.49 64.69 27.68
CA THR A 178 14.15 63.41 27.92
C THR A 178 13.21 62.48 28.70
N ASN A 179 12.26 61.84 28.00
CA ASN A 179 11.52 60.73 28.57
C ASN A 179 12.35 59.46 28.46
N ASN A 180 12.95 59.06 29.58
CA ASN A 180 13.68 57.81 29.79
C ASN A 180 12.86 56.52 29.54
N GLY A 181 11.57 56.61 29.18
CA GLY A 181 10.69 55.45 28.98
C GLY A 181 10.95 54.66 27.70
N LEU A 182 11.53 55.25 26.65
CA LEU A 182 11.73 54.53 25.38
C LEU A 182 12.87 53.50 25.45
N ALA A 183 13.93 53.80 26.22
CA ALA A 183 15.03 52.87 26.44
C ALA A 183 14.61 51.67 27.30
N ASP A 184 13.69 51.88 28.25
CA ASP A 184 13.15 50.81 29.09
C ASP A 184 12.11 49.95 28.36
N GLN A 185 11.32 50.53 27.44
CA GLN A 185 10.43 49.77 26.56
C GLN A 185 11.18 48.91 25.54
N VAL A 186 12.28 49.43 24.97
CA VAL A 186 13.14 48.66 24.06
C VAL A 186 13.84 47.52 24.80
N ARG A 187 14.32 47.75 26.04
CA ARG A 187 14.87 46.68 26.89
C ARG A 187 13.83 45.62 27.29
N ALA A 188 12.58 46.02 27.56
CA ALA A 188 11.50 45.08 27.89
C ALA A 188 11.12 44.19 26.70
N LEU A 189 11.06 44.75 25.48
CA LEU A 189 10.80 43.99 24.25
C LEU A 189 11.94 43.03 23.90
N ASP A 190 13.19 43.41 24.15
CA ASP A 190 14.37 42.56 23.95
C ASP A 190 14.43 41.42 24.99
N TRP A 191 14.02 41.69 26.24
CA TRP A 191 13.85 40.69 27.30
C TRP A 191 12.75 39.65 26.99
N GLU A 192 11.60 40.08 26.48
CA GLU A 192 10.50 39.18 26.11
C GLU A 192 10.82 38.35 24.85
N ALA A 193 11.47 38.94 23.85
CA ALA A 193 11.95 38.24 22.66
C ALA A 193 13.02 37.17 23.02
N THR A 194 13.90 37.48 23.96
CA THR A 194 14.94 36.55 24.45
C THR A 194 14.34 35.43 25.30
N ARG A 195 13.29 35.70 26.08
CA ARG A 195 12.56 34.70 26.88
C ARG A 195 11.75 33.73 26.01
N SER A 196 11.10 34.22 24.93
CA SER A 196 10.40 33.38 23.95
C SER A 196 11.36 32.47 23.16
N ARG A 197 12.56 32.95 22.81
CA ARG A 197 13.61 32.11 22.20
C ARG A 197 14.18 31.07 23.17
N LYS A 198 14.36 31.41 24.46
CA LYS A 198 14.80 30.41 25.46
C LYS A 198 13.73 29.34 25.75
N LEU A 199 12.45 29.72 25.79
CA LEU A 199 11.33 28.77 25.98
C LEU A 199 11.10 27.87 24.76
N SER A 200 11.31 28.36 23.54
CA SER A 200 11.22 27.53 22.32
C SER A 200 12.41 26.57 22.19
N VAL A 201 13.62 26.99 22.58
CA VAL A 201 14.81 26.12 22.65
C VAL A 201 14.69 25.10 23.81
N GLN A 202 14.14 25.47 24.97
CA GLN A 202 13.85 24.51 26.06
C GLN A 202 12.74 23.50 25.69
N ARG A 203 11.71 23.90 24.94
CA ARG A 203 10.70 22.97 24.38
C ARG A 203 11.28 22.06 23.30
N ALA A 204 12.28 22.53 22.53
CA ALA A 204 12.98 21.71 21.54
C ALA A 204 13.97 20.71 22.17
N LEU A 205 14.50 21.00 23.36
CA LEU A 205 15.41 20.12 24.11
C LEU A 205 14.67 19.09 25.00
N HIS A 206 13.41 19.33 25.36
CA HIS A 206 12.57 18.30 25.95
C HIS A 206 11.99 17.39 24.85
N LEU A 207 12.78 16.40 24.41
CA LEU A 207 12.23 15.26 23.69
C LEU A 207 11.07 14.66 24.51
N PRO A 208 9.88 14.44 23.92
CA PRO A 208 8.79 13.75 24.59
C PRO A 208 9.30 12.40 25.11
N GLU A 209 8.91 11.97 26.32
CA GLU A 209 9.41 10.72 26.92
C GLU A 209 9.22 9.51 25.99
N THR A 210 8.19 9.53 25.14
CA THR A 210 7.93 8.54 24.10
C THR A 210 9.08 8.37 23.09
N TRP A 211 9.85 9.43 22.80
CA TRP A 211 11.01 9.38 21.92
C TRP A 211 12.27 8.86 22.62
N LYS A 212 12.42 9.15 23.93
CA LYS A 212 13.51 8.59 24.74
C LYS A 212 13.36 7.08 24.92
N THR A 213 12.13 6.57 25.06
CA THR A 213 11.85 5.12 25.09
C THR A 213 12.21 4.44 23.76
N ARG A 214 11.93 5.11 22.64
CA ARG A 214 12.20 4.60 21.29
C ARG A 214 13.69 4.55 20.96
N LEU A 215 14.48 5.51 21.42
CA LEU A 215 15.94 5.52 21.30
C LEU A 215 16.60 4.41 22.13
N ARG A 216 16.11 4.15 23.35
CA ARG A 216 16.60 3.02 24.18
C ARG A 216 16.30 1.67 23.54
N SER A 217 15.14 1.50 22.91
CA SER A 217 14.80 0.26 22.19
C SER A 217 15.62 0.03 20.93
N LEU A 218 16.19 1.08 20.32
CA LEU A 218 17.03 0.95 19.13
C LEU A 218 18.49 0.61 19.50
N GLN A 219 18.97 1.05 20.66
CA GLN A 219 20.31 0.72 21.15
C GLN A 219 20.42 -0.71 21.70
N SER A 220 19.31 -1.32 22.16
CA SER A 220 19.30 -2.72 22.59
C SER A 220 19.24 -3.73 21.43
N ILE A 221 19.12 -3.29 20.18
CA ILE A 221 19.04 -4.14 18.99
C ILE A 221 20.43 -4.29 18.33
N SER A 222 21.45 -3.51 18.75
CA SER A 222 22.80 -3.56 18.17
C SER A 222 23.86 -4.26 19.03
N THR A 223 23.45 -5.14 19.94
CA THR A 223 24.32 -6.08 20.68
C THR A 223 23.73 -7.46 20.59
#